data_AF-X1RJW2-F1
#
_entry.id   AF-X1RJW2-F1
#
_cell.length_a   1.000
_cell.length_b   1.000
_cell.length_c   1.000
_cell.angle_alpha   90.00
_cell.angle_beta   90.00
_cell.angle_gamma   90.00
#
_symmetry.space_group_name_H-M   'P 1'
#
loop_
_entity.id
_entity.type
_entity.pdbx_description
1 polymer ?
#
loop_
_entity_poly.entity_id
_entity_poly.type
_entity_poly.pdbx_seq_one_letter_code
_entity_poly.pdbx_strand_id
1 'polypeptide(L)' 'MPNKNPTTRIVNIPAQFLPLIEKERERRGCFSLHECMGHILTEYFGTNGIKQPDKDNPDEVIKGKKINA' A
#
# COMPACT_ATOMS: atom_id res chain seq x y z
N MET A 1 -22.91 11.40 19.30
CA MET A 1 -21.48 11.07 19.50
C MET A 1 -20.88 10.68 18.15
N PRO A 2 -20.18 11.58 17.46
CA PRO A 2 -19.51 11.27 16.20
C PRO A 2 -18.27 10.43 16.49
N ASN A 3 -18.23 9.21 15.98
CA ASN A 3 -17.08 8.32 16.09
C ASN A 3 -15.90 8.97 15.35
N LYS A 4 -14.98 9.61 16.09
CA LYS A 4 -13.91 10.44 15.55
C LYS A 4 -12.77 9.65 14.89
N ASN A 5 -12.77 8.32 14.97
CA ASN A 5 -11.77 7.47 14.34
C ASN A 5 -12.46 6.30 13.62
N PRO A 6 -12.72 6.40 12.30
CA PRO A 6 -13.19 5.24 11.56
C PRO A 6 -12.09 4.18 11.57
N THR A 7 -12.34 3.06 12.24
CA THR A 7 -11.46 1.88 12.28
C THR A 7 -11.23 1.31 10.88
N THR A 8 -12.09 1.66 9.92
CA THR A 8 -12.07 1.19 8.54
C THR A 8 -12.08 2.37 7.58
N ARG A 9 -11.15 2.39 6.62
CA ARG A 9 -11.09 3.39 5.55
C ARG A 9 -11.33 2.73 4.19
N ILE A 10 -12.21 3.32 3.39
CA ILE A 10 -12.42 2.90 2.00
C ILE A 10 -11.29 3.50 1.15
N VAL A 11 -10.64 2.66 0.35
CA VAL A 11 -9.57 3.05 -0.59
C VAL A 11 -10.04 2.73 -2.00
N ASN A 12 -10.12 3.77 -2.84
CA ASN A 12 -10.46 3.60 -4.24
C ASN A 12 -9.19 3.30 -5.03
N ILE A 13 -9.21 2.21 -5.78
CA ILE A 13 -8.11 1.79 -6.65
C ILE A 13 -8.62 1.66 -8.10
N PRO A 14 -7.78 1.94 -9.10
CA PRO A 14 -8.14 1.66 -10.49
C PRO A 14 -8.40 0.16 -10.67
N ALA A 15 -9.48 -0.19 -11.39
CA ALA A 15 -9.91 -1.59 -11.58
C ALA A 15 -8.82 -2.48 -12.21
N GLN A 16 -7.91 -1.89 -12.99
CA GLN A 16 -6.78 -2.58 -13.60
C GLN A 16 -5.82 -3.21 -12.57
N PHE A 17 -5.77 -2.68 -11.34
CA PHE A 17 -4.94 -3.23 -10.28
C PHE A 17 -5.62 -4.36 -9.49
N LEU A 18 -6.93 -4.58 -9.65
CA LEU A 18 -7.64 -5.61 -8.90
C LEU A 18 -7.04 -7.01 -9.11
N PRO A 19 -6.75 -7.47 -10.35
CA PRO A 19 -6.15 -8.78 -10.56
C PRO A 19 -4.75 -8.92 -9.93
N LEU A 20 -3.99 -7.83 -9.85
CA LEU A 20 -2.65 -7.83 -9.25
C LEU A 20 -2.75 -7.98 -7.72
N ILE A 21 -3.74 -7.33 -7.10
CA ILE A 21 -3.97 -7.43 -5.65
C ILE A 21 -4.54 -8.79 -5.28
N GLU A 22 -5.44 -9.34 -6.09
CA GLU A 22 -5.98 -10.70 -5.87
C GLU A 22 -4.88 -11.76 -5.96
N LYS A 23 -3.98 -11.64 -6.95
CA LYS A 23 -2.80 -12.51 -7.06
C LYS A 23 -1.87 -12.40 -5.85
N GLU A 24 -1.65 -11.20 -5.33
CA GLU A 24 -0.83 -11.01 -4.13
C GLU A 24 -1.50 -11.58 -2.87
N ARG A 25 -2.83 -11.45 -2.77
CA ARG A 25 -3.62 -12.08 -1.70
C ARG A 25 -3.46 -13.61 -1.71
N GLU A 26 -3.58 -14.23 -2.88
CA GLU A 26 -3.40 -15.67 -3.06
C GLU A 26 -1.97 -16.11 -2.75
N ARG A 27 -0.97 -15.39 -3.27
CA ARG A 27 0.45 -15.66 -3.03
C ARG A 27 0.79 -15.67 -1.53
N ARG A 28 0.21 -14.73 -0.78
CA ARG A 28 0.43 -14.59 0.67
C ARG A 28 -0.47 -15.50 1.51
N GLY A 29 -1.45 -16.17 0.90
CA GLY A 29 -2.43 -17.00 1.62
C GLY A 29 -3.37 -16.18 2.53
N CYS A 30 -3.59 -14.90 2.21
CA CYS A 30 -4.44 -14.03 3.02
C CYS A 30 -5.92 -14.39 2.83
N PHE A 31 -6.68 -14.43 3.92
CA PHE A 31 -8.12 -14.70 3.89
C PHE A 31 -8.91 -13.54 3.29
N SER A 32 -8.42 -12.30 3.46
CA SER A 32 -9.11 -11.09 2.99
C SER A 32 -8.17 -10.07 2.36
N LEU A 33 -8.73 -9.16 1.57
CA LEU A 33 -7.99 -8.00 1.03
C LEU A 33 -7.53 -7.05 2.14
N HIS A 34 -8.29 -6.94 3.23
CA HIS A 34 -7.92 -6.15 4.40
C HIS A 34 -6.64 -6.69 5.06
N GLU A 35 -6.58 -8.01 5.27
CA GLU A 35 -5.39 -8.67 5.81
C GLU A 35 -4.19 -8.53 4.88
N CYS A 36 -4.39 -8.76 3.57
CA CYS A 36 -3.35 -8.58 2.57
C CYS A 36 -2.79 -7.15 2.58
N MET A 37 -3.67 -6.14 2.59
CA MET A 37 -3.27 -4.73 2.70
C MET A 37 -2.55 -4.45 4.02
N GLY A 38 -2.98 -5.06 5.13
CA GLY A 38 -2.31 -4.98 6.42
C GLY A 38 -0.87 -5.48 6.36
N HIS A 39 -0.63 -6.62 5.72
CA HIS A 39 0.72 -7.13 5.49
C HIS A 39 1.56 -6.19 4.62
N ILE A 40 1.02 -5.70 3.51
CA ILE A 40 1.71 -4.77 2.61
C ILE A 40 2.11 -3.49 3.35
N LEU A 41 1.18 -2.90 4.10
CA LEU A 41 1.44 -1.66 4.84
C LEU A 41 2.40 -1.89 6.00
N THR A 42 2.31 -3.02 6.70
CA THR A 42 3.25 -3.35 7.78
C THR A 42 4.65 -3.63 7.23
N GLU A 43 4.75 -4.28 6.08
CA GLU A 43 6.02 -4.51 5.40
C GLU A 43 6.63 -3.19 4.93
N TYR A 44 5.82 -2.25 4.42
CA TYR A 44 6.30 -0.97 3.90
C TYR A 44 6.60 0.08 4.99
N PHE A 45 5.74 0.22 6.00
CA PHE A 45 5.84 1.23 7.06
C PHE A 45 6.32 0.69 8.42
N GLY A 46 6.49 -0.62 8.56
CA GLY A 46 6.71 -1.24 9.87
C GLY A 46 5.46 -1.20 10.76
N THR A 47 5.57 -1.76 11.96
CA THR A 47 4.48 -1.80 12.95
C THR A 47 4.21 -0.46 13.64
N ASN A 48 5.17 0.46 13.61
CA ASN A 48 5.09 1.77 14.27
C ASN A 48 4.80 2.92 13.29
N GLY A 49 4.50 2.63 12.02
CA GLY A 49 4.18 3.63 10.98
C GLY A 49 5.38 4.44 10.47
N ILE A 50 6.60 4.08 10.86
CA ILE A 50 7.85 4.75 10.45
C ILE A 50 8.90 3.66 10.20
N LYS A 51 8.88 3.05 9.01
CA LYS A 51 10.14 2.56 8.45
C LYS A 51 10.88 3.83 8.03
N GLN A 52 12.01 4.11 8.70
CA GLN A 52 12.93 5.09 8.15
C GLN A 52 13.24 4.62 6.72
N PRO A 53 13.21 5.51 5.71
CA PRO A 53 13.62 5.13 4.37
C PRO A 53 15.01 4.51 4.47
N ASP A 54 15.23 3.38 3.79
CA ASP A 54 16.57 2.81 3.66
C ASP A 54 17.50 3.94 3.21
N LYS A 55 18.43 4.33 4.09
CA LYS A 55 19.40 5.40 3.78
C LYS A 55 20.36 4.99 2.66
N ASP A 56 20.31 3.73 2.24
CA ASP A 56 21.20 3.15 1.25
C ASP A 56 20.63 3.13 -0.18
N ASN A 57 19.41 3.62 -0.43
CA ASN A 57 18.93 3.80 -1.81
C ASN A 57 18.02 5.02 -2.01
N PRO A 58 18.58 6.24 -2.08
CA PRO A 58 17.82 7.48 -2.28
C PRO A 58 17.23 7.67 -3.71
N ASP A 59 17.42 6.74 -4.64
CA ASP A 59 17.20 6.97 -6.08
C ASP A 59 15.97 6.32 -6.73
N GLU A 60 15.05 5.71 -5.98
CA GLU A 60 13.76 5.24 -6.55
C GLU A 60 12.58 6.17 -6.24
N VAL A 61 12.78 7.47 -6.40
CA VAL A 61 11.66 8.37 -6.71
C VAL A 61 11.53 8.39 -8.22
N ILE A 62 10.55 7.67 -8.78
CA ILE A 62 10.14 7.83 -10.18
C ILE A 62 9.55 9.24 -10.33
N LYS A 63 10.41 10.25 -10.46
CA LYS A 63 10.02 11.60 -10.85
C LYS A 63 9.56 11.51 -12.29
N GLY A 64 8.25 11.47 -12.50
CA GLY A 64 7.62 11.54 -13.82
C GLY A 64 8.18 12.73 -14.60
N LYS A 65 9.02 12.46 -15.60
CA LYS A 65 9.59 13.48 -16.46
C LYS A 65 8.47 13.95 -17.41
N LYS A 66 8.04 15.21 -17.30
CA LYS A 66 7.24 15.84 -18.35
C LYS A 66 8.08 15.85 -19.62
N ILE A 67 7.70 15.03 -20.59
CA ILE A 67 8.09 15.21 -21.99
C ILE A 67 7.25 16.38 -22.50
N ASN A 68 7.89 17.53 -22.72
CA ASN A 68 7.27 18.61 -23.47
C ASN A 68 7.14 18.13 -24.92
N ALA A 69 5.91 18.03 -25.40
CA ALA A 69 5.60 17.88 -26.82
C ALA A 69 5.79 19.23 -27.54
#